data_AF-A0A662MEM5-F1
#
_entry.id   AF-A0A662MEM5-F1
#
_cell.length_a   1.000
_cell.length_b   1.000
_cell.length_c   1.000
_cell.angle_alpha   90.00
_cell.angle_beta   90.00
_cell.angle_gamma   90.00
#
_symmetry.space_group_name_H-M   'P 1'
#
loop_
_entity.id
_entity.type
_entity.pdbx_description
1 polymer ?
#
loop_
_entity_poly.entity_id
_entity_poly.type
_entity_poly.pdbx_seq_one_letter_code
_entity_poly.pdbx_strand_id
1 'polypeptide(L)'
;MLASAIDLLFWFSILVLISYLLDKLWSRSLARWIYLLFAAPGIIVHELSHYTACRITGAHVSRVKLMGMEGGSVTHGPPKRGGVFGQALISMAPFFGIPLFLILLAVLFDNISFFNCDLTWRRSIDWNAGSILIGTFRSAFSLIRSNLLERRSPWFVLYLYLAASLTASLAPSRQDFKNSWIGIALFFVLIIAWSLLNDHLLSGWGWKAPATYFILDLMGWIVVIGLVLSLFGLILALPFYLTKKLSGR
;
A
#
# COMPACT_ATOMS: atom_id res chain seq x y z
N MET A 1 8.95 -4.38 21.61
CA MET A 1 8.57 -4.06 20.20
C MET A 1 8.11 -5.27 19.39
N LEU A 2 8.50 -6.48 19.78
CA LEU A 2 8.09 -7.72 19.09
C LEU A 2 6.56 -7.84 18.85
N ALA A 3 5.74 -7.48 19.84
CA ALA A 3 4.28 -7.49 19.69
C ALA A 3 3.79 -6.59 18.54
N SER A 4 4.24 -5.33 18.50
CA SER A 4 3.89 -4.40 17.42
C SER A 4 4.36 -4.88 16.04
N ALA A 5 5.52 -5.54 15.97
CA ALA A 5 5.96 -6.18 14.74
C ALA A 5 4.99 -7.28 14.31
N ILE A 6 4.60 -8.20 15.21
CA ILE A 6 3.62 -9.25 14.92
C ILE A 6 2.27 -8.67 14.48
N ASP A 7 1.77 -7.64 15.16
CA ASP A 7 0.54 -6.96 14.79
C ASP A 7 0.62 -6.34 13.39
N LEU A 8 1.75 -5.70 13.06
CA LEU A 8 2.01 -5.17 11.72
C LEU A 8 1.97 -6.28 10.65
N LEU A 9 2.57 -7.46 10.92
CA LEU A 9 2.51 -8.61 10.02
C LEU A 9 1.08 -9.08 9.77
N PHE A 10 0.30 -9.19 10.85
CA PHE A 10 -1.08 -9.61 10.81
C PHE A 10 -1.92 -8.63 9.97
N TRP A 11 -1.82 -7.33 10.25
CA TRP A 11 -2.57 -6.31 9.52
C TRP A 11 -2.14 -6.16 8.06
N PHE A 12 -0.84 -6.30 7.77
CA PHE A 12 -0.34 -6.33 6.40
C PHE A 12 -0.89 -7.52 5.62
N SER A 13 -0.98 -8.69 6.25
CA SER A 13 -1.56 -9.89 5.64
C SER A 13 -3.06 -9.70 5.34
N ILE A 14 -3.80 -9.07 6.26
CA ILE A 14 -5.20 -8.68 6.04
C ILE A 14 -5.30 -7.70 4.87
N LEU A 15 -4.44 -6.68 4.81
CA LEU A 15 -4.42 -5.71 3.72
C LEU A 15 -4.27 -6.40 2.36
N VAL A 16 -3.26 -7.26 2.22
CA VAL A 16 -3.01 -8.00 0.98
C VAL A 16 -4.23 -8.86 0.59
N LEU A 17 -4.86 -9.52 1.57
CA LEU A 17 -6.07 -10.32 1.34
C LEU A 17 -7.24 -9.45 0.85
N ILE A 18 -7.51 -8.31 1.49
CA ILE A 18 -8.60 -7.41 1.10
C ILE A 18 -8.30 -6.82 -0.28
N SER A 19 -7.08 -6.37 -0.56
CA SER A 19 -6.68 -5.86 -1.88
C SER A 19 -6.91 -6.91 -2.98
N TYR A 20 -6.58 -8.18 -2.71
CA TYR A 20 -6.85 -9.28 -3.65
C TYR A 20 -8.36 -9.52 -3.89
N LEU A 21 -9.17 -9.51 -2.81
CA LEU A 21 -10.62 -9.64 -2.93
C LEU A 21 -11.23 -8.47 -3.71
N LEU A 22 -10.74 -7.26 -3.46
CA LEU A 22 -11.16 -6.03 -4.11
C LEU A 22 -10.85 -6.08 -5.60
N ASP A 23 -9.64 -6.45 -6.00
CA ASP A 23 -9.27 -6.64 -7.40
C ASP A 23 -10.22 -7.63 -8.11
N LYS A 24 -10.49 -8.77 -7.47
CA LYS A 24 -11.40 -9.79 -8.00
C LYS A 24 -12.86 -9.29 -8.10
N LEU A 25 -13.32 -8.49 -7.14
CA LEU A 25 -14.67 -7.91 -7.16
C LEU A 25 -14.79 -6.85 -8.26
N TRP A 26 -13.86 -5.91 -8.34
CA TRP A 26 -13.91 -4.83 -9.33
C TRP A 26 -13.77 -5.34 -10.75
N SER A 27 -12.82 -6.26 -11.00
CA SER A 27 -12.63 -6.86 -12.33
C SER A 27 -13.85 -7.63 -12.83
N ARG A 28 -14.67 -8.18 -11.92
CA ARG A 28 -15.94 -8.84 -12.26
C ARG A 28 -17.10 -7.87 -12.40
N SER A 29 -17.10 -6.77 -11.65
CA SER A 29 -18.23 -5.83 -11.57
C SER A 29 -18.21 -4.80 -12.69
N LEU A 30 -17.02 -4.30 -13.06
CA LEU A 30 -16.86 -3.28 -14.09
C LEU A 30 -16.50 -3.87 -15.45
N ALA A 31 -16.79 -3.11 -16.51
CA ALA A 31 -16.16 -3.36 -17.81
C ALA A 31 -14.64 -3.19 -17.69
N ARG A 32 -13.88 -4.06 -18.37
CA ARG A 32 -12.42 -4.13 -18.27
C ARG A 32 -11.74 -2.77 -18.50
N TRP A 33 -12.20 -1.99 -19.47
CA TRP A 33 -11.62 -0.68 -19.79
C TRP A 33 -11.87 0.36 -18.69
N ILE A 34 -13.04 0.34 -18.01
CA ILE A 34 -13.36 1.23 -16.89
C ILE A 34 -12.47 0.92 -15.70
N TYR A 35 -12.33 -0.37 -15.40
CA TYR A 35 -11.43 -0.83 -14.35
C TYR A 35 -9.98 -0.41 -14.65
N LEU A 36 -9.51 -0.59 -15.88
CA LEU A 36 -8.15 -0.19 -16.27
C LEU A 36 -7.95 1.32 -16.16
N LEU A 37 -8.93 2.13 -16.54
CA LEU A 37 -8.85 3.58 -16.39
C LEU A 37 -8.75 3.97 -14.91
N PHE A 38 -9.56 3.37 -14.05
CA PHE A 38 -9.55 3.60 -12.61
C PHE A 38 -8.22 3.17 -11.96
N ALA A 39 -7.72 1.99 -12.33
CA ALA A 39 -6.47 1.44 -11.78
C ALA A 39 -5.20 2.02 -12.41
N ALA A 40 -5.30 2.78 -13.50
CA ALA A 40 -4.14 3.23 -14.28
C ALA A 40 -3.09 3.98 -13.45
N PRO A 41 -3.43 4.98 -12.62
CA PRO A 41 -2.44 5.65 -11.76
C PRO A 41 -1.68 4.67 -10.87
N GLY A 42 -2.39 3.74 -10.24
CA GLY A 42 -1.81 2.71 -9.39
C GLY A 42 -0.88 1.77 -10.16
N ILE A 43 -1.32 1.28 -11.32
CA ILE A 43 -0.52 0.37 -12.17
C ILE A 43 0.77 1.07 -12.62
N ILE A 44 0.69 2.34 -13.02
CA ILE A 44 1.87 3.11 -13.43
C ILE A 44 2.89 3.17 -12.29
N VAL A 45 2.46 3.52 -11.07
CA VAL A 45 3.36 3.58 -9.91
C VAL A 45 3.91 2.19 -9.55
N HIS A 46 3.08 1.15 -9.67
CA HIS A 46 3.49 -0.25 -9.46
C HIS A 46 4.64 -0.64 -10.39
N GLU A 47 4.47 -0.46 -11.70
CA GLU A 47 5.50 -0.82 -12.69
C GLU A 47 6.74 0.07 -12.58
N LEU A 48 6.58 1.36 -12.29
CA LEU A 48 7.71 2.26 -12.03
C LEU A 48 8.50 1.85 -10.78
N SER A 49 7.84 1.26 -9.79
CA SER A 49 8.52 0.72 -8.61
C SER A 49 9.42 -0.45 -8.99
N HIS A 50 8.91 -1.41 -9.78
CA HIS A 50 9.73 -2.51 -10.32
C HIS A 50 10.89 -1.98 -11.17
N TYR A 51 10.62 -1.06 -12.09
CA TYR A 51 11.65 -0.45 -12.93
C TYR A 51 12.75 0.22 -12.09
N THR A 52 12.38 0.97 -11.06
CA THR A 52 13.32 1.63 -10.16
C THR A 52 14.19 0.63 -9.41
N ALA A 53 13.59 -0.44 -8.87
CA ALA A 53 14.36 -1.51 -8.21
C ALA A 53 15.29 -2.26 -9.17
N CYS A 54 14.87 -2.49 -10.43
CA CYS A 54 15.73 -3.05 -11.47
C CYS A 54 16.95 -2.15 -11.72
N ARG A 55 16.77 -0.83 -11.76
CA ARG A 55 17.88 0.12 -11.93
C ARG A 55 18.85 0.11 -10.75
N ILE A 56 18.34 0.06 -9.51
CA ILE A 56 19.16 0.00 -8.28
C ILE A 56 19.99 -1.30 -8.23
N THR A 57 19.36 -2.43 -8.54
CA THR A 57 19.99 -3.77 -8.52
C THR A 57 20.84 -4.06 -9.76
N GLY A 58 20.81 -3.16 -10.76
CA GLY A 58 21.52 -3.33 -12.03
C GLY A 58 20.94 -4.42 -12.93
N ALA A 59 19.69 -4.86 -12.70
CA ALA A 59 18.99 -5.76 -13.59
C ALA A 59 18.77 -5.09 -14.96
N HIS A 60 19.02 -5.85 -16.04
CA HIS A 60 18.78 -5.35 -17.39
C HIS A 60 17.28 -5.36 -17.69
N VAL A 61 16.68 -4.19 -17.92
CA VAL A 61 15.28 -4.04 -18.30
C VAL A 61 15.17 -4.08 -19.82
N SER A 62 14.47 -5.08 -20.36
CA SER A 62 14.28 -5.23 -21.81
C SER A 62 13.03 -4.51 -22.31
N ARG A 63 11.98 -4.43 -21.47
CA ARG A 63 10.71 -3.79 -21.84
C ARG A 63 10.00 -3.26 -20.59
N VAL A 64 9.47 -2.04 -20.70
CA VAL A 64 8.56 -1.44 -19.72
C VAL A 64 7.25 -1.14 -20.43
N LYS A 65 6.17 -1.74 -19.95
CA LYS A 65 4.80 -1.48 -20.41
C LYS A 65 4.02 -0.97 -19.22
N LEU A 66 3.84 0.34 -19.11
CA LEU A 66 3.15 0.93 -17.96
C LEU A 66 1.65 0.63 -17.94
N MET A 67 1.04 0.38 -19.10
CA MET A 67 -0.39 0.11 -19.20
C MET A 67 -0.71 -0.70 -20.46
N GLY A 68 -1.73 -1.56 -20.37
CA GLY A 68 -2.28 -2.33 -21.47
C GLY A 68 -3.57 -3.04 -21.06
N MET A 69 -4.21 -3.73 -22.01
CA MET A 69 -5.45 -4.48 -21.74
C MET A 69 -5.27 -5.58 -20.67
N GLU A 70 -4.07 -6.13 -20.58
CA GLU A 70 -3.69 -7.14 -19.59
C GLU A 70 -3.13 -6.53 -18.29
N GLY A 71 -2.93 -5.21 -18.23
CA GLY A 71 -2.24 -4.50 -17.15
C GLY A 71 -0.87 -3.96 -17.58
N GLY A 72 -0.06 -3.60 -16.59
CA GLY A 72 1.33 -3.22 -16.76
C GLY A 72 2.27 -4.43 -16.71
N SER A 73 3.52 -4.25 -17.17
CA SER A 73 4.60 -5.20 -16.93
C SER A 73 5.99 -4.58 -17.12
N VAL A 74 6.95 -5.00 -16.30
CA VAL A 74 8.38 -4.77 -16.49
C VAL A 74 9.07 -6.11 -16.76
N THR A 75 9.57 -6.29 -17.98
CA THR A 75 10.40 -7.45 -18.33
C THR A 75 11.87 -7.13 -18.04
N HIS A 76 12.49 -7.95 -17.19
CA HIS A 76 13.87 -7.77 -16.78
C HIS A 76 14.62 -9.10 -16.71
N GLY A 77 15.94 -9.05 -16.88
CA GLY A 77 16.85 -10.15 -16.59
C GLY A 77 17.17 -10.27 -15.09
N PRO A 78 18.05 -11.20 -14.71
CA PRO A 78 18.48 -11.33 -13.32
C PRO A 78 19.22 -10.07 -12.84
N PRO A 79 19.12 -9.73 -11.54
CA PRO A 79 19.85 -8.61 -10.96
C PRO A 79 21.35 -8.86 -10.96
N LYS A 80 22.13 -7.86 -11.35
CA LYS A 80 23.61 -7.93 -11.32
C LYS A 80 24.17 -7.80 -9.90
N ARG A 81 23.45 -7.12 -9.01
CA ARG A 81 23.84 -6.88 -7.62
C ARG A 81 22.86 -7.56 -6.66
N GLY A 82 23.38 -8.13 -5.59
CA GLY A 82 22.58 -8.69 -4.49
C GLY A 82 21.97 -10.08 -4.74
N GLY A 83 22.11 -10.67 -5.93
CA GLY A 83 21.63 -12.03 -6.20
C GLY A 83 20.17 -12.24 -5.81
N VAL A 84 19.91 -13.19 -4.90
CA VAL A 84 18.57 -13.47 -4.36
C VAL A 84 17.95 -12.24 -3.69
N PHE A 85 18.74 -11.42 -2.99
CA PHE A 85 18.25 -10.17 -2.39
C PHE A 85 17.87 -9.13 -3.43
N GLY A 86 18.59 -9.07 -4.55
CA GLY A 86 18.22 -8.21 -5.67
C GLY A 86 16.88 -8.62 -6.26
N GLN A 87 16.63 -9.92 -6.40
CA GLN A 87 15.37 -10.45 -6.92
C GLN A 87 14.21 -10.17 -5.96
N ALA A 88 14.43 -10.36 -4.66
CA ALA A 88 13.50 -10.01 -3.61
C ALA A 88 13.16 -8.51 -3.58
N LEU A 89 14.17 -7.63 -3.75
CA LEU A 89 13.97 -6.19 -3.78
C LEU A 89 13.13 -5.78 -5.00
N ILE A 90 13.40 -6.36 -6.18
CA ILE A 90 12.60 -6.10 -7.38
C ILE A 90 11.16 -6.55 -7.16
N SER A 91 10.93 -7.78 -6.69
CA SER A 91 9.57 -8.32 -6.54
C SER A 91 8.77 -7.61 -5.45
N MET A 92 9.42 -7.10 -4.41
CA MET A 92 8.76 -6.32 -3.34
C MET A 92 8.68 -4.83 -3.62
N ALA A 93 9.28 -4.33 -4.70
CA ALA A 93 9.39 -2.89 -4.96
C ALA A 93 8.05 -2.12 -4.86
N PRO A 94 6.92 -2.63 -5.39
CA PRO A 94 5.63 -1.93 -5.27
C PRO A 94 5.15 -1.77 -3.83
N PHE A 95 5.49 -2.67 -2.90
CA PHE A 95 5.16 -2.53 -1.48
C PHE A 95 5.86 -1.37 -0.79
N PHE A 96 6.93 -0.82 -1.40
CA PHE A 96 7.60 0.38 -0.92
C PHE A 96 7.24 1.60 -1.75
N GLY A 97 7.18 1.46 -3.07
CA GLY A 97 6.92 2.57 -3.98
C GLY A 97 5.51 3.12 -3.90
N ILE A 98 4.48 2.26 -3.86
CA ILE A 98 3.08 2.70 -3.74
C ILE A 98 2.85 3.48 -2.44
N PRO A 99 3.28 2.99 -1.27
CA PRO A 99 3.03 3.72 -0.04
C PRO A 99 3.85 5.00 0.10
N LEU A 100 5.09 5.02 -0.40
CA LEU A 100 5.87 6.26 -0.47
C LEU A 100 5.15 7.31 -1.33
N PHE A 101 4.55 6.88 -2.45
CA PHE A 101 3.77 7.77 -3.30
C PHE A 101 2.47 8.23 -2.64
N LEU A 102 1.80 7.37 -1.85
CA LEU A 102 0.64 7.77 -1.04
C LEU A 102 1.00 8.83 0.00
N ILE A 103 2.15 8.70 0.67
CA ILE A 103 2.67 9.70 1.61
C ILE A 103 2.94 11.00 0.87
N LEU A 104 3.60 10.93 -0.29
CA LEU A 104 3.85 12.11 -1.13
C LEU A 104 2.53 12.80 -1.51
N LEU A 105 1.53 12.06 -1.96
CA LEU A 105 0.21 12.62 -2.25
C LEU A 105 -0.43 13.26 -1.02
N ALA A 106 -0.37 12.60 0.14
CA ALA A 106 -0.92 13.17 1.37
C ALA A 106 -0.24 14.50 1.73
N VAL A 107 1.09 14.56 1.67
CA VAL A 107 1.86 15.78 1.93
C VAL A 107 1.52 16.88 0.93
N LEU A 108 1.42 16.56 -0.36
CA LEU A 108 1.09 17.53 -1.40
C LEU A 108 -0.32 18.11 -1.22
N PHE A 109 -1.32 17.26 -0.97
CA PHE A 109 -2.71 17.70 -0.80
C PHE A 109 -2.93 18.48 0.51
N ASP A 110 -2.18 18.17 1.56
CA ASP A 110 -2.24 18.86 2.86
C ASP A 110 -1.54 20.24 2.83
N ASN A 111 -0.34 20.32 2.24
CA ASN A 111 0.50 21.52 2.36
C ASN A 111 0.27 22.55 1.26
N ILE A 112 -0.30 22.15 0.11
CA ILE A 112 -0.58 23.09 -0.97
C ILE A 112 -1.97 23.69 -0.73
N SER A 113 -1.98 25.00 -0.40
CA SER A 113 -3.19 25.76 -0.08
C SER A 113 -4.28 25.68 -1.16
N PHE A 114 -3.90 25.50 -2.43
CA PHE A 114 -4.83 25.29 -3.53
C PHE A 114 -5.74 24.07 -3.34
N PHE A 115 -5.23 22.97 -2.77
CA PHE A 115 -6.02 21.76 -2.57
C PHE A 115 -6.96 21.85 -1.37
N ASN A 116 -6.61 22.69 -0.37
CA ASN A 116 -7.41 22.91 0.85
C ASN A 116 -7.86 21.59 1.52
N CYS A 117 -7.00 20.58 1.50
CA CYS A 117 -7.25 19.35 2.23
C CYS A 117 -6.64 19.42 3.63
N ASP A 118 -7.23 18.70 4.57
CA ASP A 118 -6.66 18.44 5.89
C ASP A 118 -6.41 16.95 6.00
N LEU A 119 -5.17 16.60 5.76
CA LEU A 119 -4.67 15.24 5.91
C LEU A 119 -3.72 15.19 7.11
N THR A 120 -3.75 16.19 8.01
CA THR A 120 -2.88 16.22 9.19
C THR A 120 -3.14 15.00 10.06
N TRP A 121 -2.18 14.08 9.97
CA TRP A 121 -2.32 12.78 10.57
C TRP A 121 -1.63 12.75 11.94
N ARG A 122 -2.39 12.98 13.01
CA ARG A 122 -1.86 13.36 14.35
C ARG A 122 -1.70 12.24 15.37
N ARG A 123 -1.84 10.96 15.03
CA ARG A 123 -1.77 9.87 16.03
C ARG A 123 -0.47 9.09 15.97
N SER A 124 0.04 8.66 17.12
CA SER A 124 0.81 7.43 17.23
C SER A 124 -0.16 6.25 17.07
N ILE A 125 0.25 5.19 16.39
CA ILE A 125 -0.59 4.00 16.20
C ILE A 125 -0.62 3.25 17.53
N ASP A 126 -1.81 3.13 18.12
CA ASP A 126 -2.06 2.12 19.15
C ASP A 126 -2.19 0.78 18.45
N TRP A 127 -1.29 -0.15 18.75
CA TRP A 127 -1.17 -1.43 18.04
C TRP A 127 -2.22 -2.47 18.46
N ASN A 128 -3.08 -2.15 19.44
CA ASN A 128 -4.18 -3.04 19.82
C ASN A 128 -5.17 -3.23 18.66
N ALA A 129 -5.40 -4.48 18.25
CA ALA A 129 -6.21 -4.82 17.08
C ALA A 129 -7.63 -4.20 17.07
N GLY A 130 -8.29 -4.14 18.24
CA GLY A 130 -9.63 -3.55 18.36
C GLY A 130 -9.61 -2.02 18.22
N SER A 131 -8.60 -1.36 18.80
CA SER A 131 -8.43 0.09 18.70
C SER A 131 -7.94 0.51 17.31
N ILE A 132 -7.15 -0.34 16.63
CA ILE A 132 -6.79 -0.14 15.21
C ILE A 132 -8.04 -0.11 14.37
N LEU A 133 -8.91 -1.13 14.39
CA LEU A 133 -10.08 -1.15 13.50
C LEU A 133 -11.00 0.06 13.76
N ILE A 134 -11.47 0.23 15.00
CA ILE A 134 -12.40 1.31 15.35
C ILE A 134 -11.73 2.67 15.15
N GLY A 135 -10.47 2.82 15.55
CA GLY A 135 -9.69 4.04 15.38
C GLY A 135 -9.42 4.37 13.92
N THR A 136 -9.22 3.36 13.08
CA THR A 136 -9.03 3.48 11.63
C THR A 136 -10.30 3.95 10.97
N PHE A 137 -11.44 3.31 11.25
CA PHE A 137 -12.74 3.74 10.74
C PHE A 137 -13.10 5.15 11.20
N ARG A 138 -12.90 5.46 12.48
CA ARG A 138 -13.17 6.80 13.03
C ARG A 138 -12.29 7.86 12.38
N SER A 139 -10.99 7.58 12.22
CA SER A 139 -10.05 8.50 11.56
C SER A 139 -10.42 8.71 10.10
N ALA A 140 -10.74 7.64 9.38
CA ALA A 140 -11.15 7.72 7.99
C ALA A 140 -12.45 8.51 7.80
N PHE A 141 -13.46 8.23 8.62
CA PHE A 141 -14.72 8.97 8.59
C PHE A 141 -14.53 10.44 8.97
N SER A 142 -13.70 10.72 9.98
CA SER A 142 -13.35 12.08 10.37
C SER A 142 -12.67 12.82 9.23
N LEU A 143 -11.75 12.18 8.52
CA LEU A 143 -11.02 12.75 7.39
C LEU A 143 -11.96 13.03 6.20
N ILE A 144 -12.86 12.09 5.89
CA ILE A 144 -13.88 12.30 4.85
C ILE A 144 -14.82 13.45 5.24
N ARG A 145 -15.32 13.45 6.47
CA ARG A 145 -16.21 14.50 6.98
C ARG A 145 -15.54 15.88 6.94
N SER A 146 -14.33 16.00 7.48
CA SER A 146 -13.61 17.28 7.55
C SER A 146 -13.34 17.83 6.15
N ASN A 147 -12.97 16.98 5.20
CA ASN A 147 -12.61 17.42 3.85
C ASN A 147 -13.84 17.65 2.96
N LEU A 148 -14.83 16.74 2.94
CA LEU A 148 -15.99 16.85 2.05
C LEU A 148 -17.11 17.72 2.61
N LEU A 149 -17.43 17.58 3.91
CA LEU A 149 -18.60 18.26 4.48
C LEU A 149 -18.24 19.62 5.07
N GLU A 150 -17.13 19.69 5.81
CA GLU A 150 -16.74 20.90 6.54
C GLU A 150 -15.95 21.86 5.63
N ARG A 151 -14.86 21.39 5.00
CA ARG A 151 -14.03 22.20 4.09
C ARG A 151 -14.56 22.28 2.66
N ARG A 152 -15.41 21.33 2.26
CA ARG A 152 -15.95 21.21 0.90
C ARG A 152 -14.88 21.22 -0.18
N SER A 153 -13.75 20.55 0.05
CA SER A 153 -12.66 20.47 -0.91
C SER A 153 -13.01 19.49 -2.05
N PRO A 154 -13.18 19.96 -3.30
CA PRO A 154 -13.39 19.07 -4.44
C PRO A 154 -12.14 18.24 -4.77
N TRP A 155 -10.96 18.77 -4.45
CA TRP A 155 -9.68 18.11 -4.67
C TRP A 155 -9.53 16.87 -3.79
N PHE A 156 -10.19 16.84 -2.64
CA PHE A 156 -10.21 15.65 -1.81
C PHE A 156 -10.83 14.43 -2.53
N VAL A 157 -11.77 14.64 -3.46
CA VAL A 157 -12.31 13.55 -4.30
C VAL A 157 -11.24 13.00 -5.23
N LEU A 158 -10.42 13.88 -5.82
CA LEU A 158 -9.26 13.47 -6.63
C LEU A 158 -8.23 12.70 -5.79
N TYR A 159 -7.96 13.17 -4.56
CA TYR A 159 -7.11 12.45 -3.61
C TYR A 159 -7.65 11.04 -3.33
N LEU A 160 -8.94 10.90 -3.00
CA LEU A 160 -9.57 9.60 -2.76
C LEU A 160 -9.48 8.69 -3.99
N TYR A 161 -9.70 9.22 -5.19
CA TYR A 161 -9.54 8.47 -6.44
C TYR A 161 -8.11 7.95 -6.61
N LEU A 162 -7.10 8.82 -6.50
CA LEU A 162 -5.69 8.44 -6.66
C LEU A 162 -5.27 7.43 -5.59
N ALA A 163 -5.67 7.67 -4.34
CA ALA A 163 -5.35 6.80 -3.23
C ALA A 163 -5.98 5.41 -3.40
N ALA A 164 -7.25 5.34 -3.79
CA ALA A 164 -7.93 4.07 -4.07
C ALA A 164 -7.30 3.33 -5.27
N SER A 165 -6.92 4.04 -6.32
CA SER A 165 -6.21 3.49 -7.48
C SER A 165 -4.89 2.84 -7.07
N LEU A 166 -4.07 3.56 -6.29
CA LEU A 166 -2.80 3.10 -5.75
C LEU A 166 -2.96 1.88 -4.85
N THR A 167 -3.91 1.91 -3.92
CA THR A 167 -4.18 0.77 -3.03
C THR A 167 -4.68 -0.45 -3.78
N ALA A 168 -5.51 -0.28 -4.82
CA ALA A 168 -5.97 -1.39 -5.66
C ALA A 168 -4.79 -2.05 -6.40
N SER A 169 -3.79 -1.27 -6.81
CA SER A 169 -2.57 -1.78 -7.44
C SER A 169 -1.50 -2.25 -6.45
N LEU A 170 -1.75 -2.26 -5.14
CA LEU A 170 -0.81 -2.81 -4.16
C LEU A 170 -0.79 -4.35 -4.17
N ALA A 171 -1.87 -4.98 -4.63
CA ALA A 171 -1.95 -6.43 -4.71
C ALA A 171 -0.89 -6.97 -5.69
N PRO A 172 0.01 -7.86 -5.25
CA PRO A 172 1.05 -8.40 -6.13
C PRO A 172 0.44 -9.30 -7.20
N SER A 173 1.04 -9.31 -8.40
CA SER A 173 0.67 -10.31 -9.39
C SER A 173 1.04 -11.72 -8.89
N ARG A 174 0.45 -12.76 -9.51
CA ARG A 174 0.81 -14.15 -9.19
C ARG A 174 2.30 -14.44 -9.38
N GLN A 175 2.94 -13.77 -10.32
CA GLN A 175 4.37 -13.92 -10.59
C GLN A 175 5.19 -13.21 -9.52
N ASP A 176 4.80 -12.00 -9.14
CA ASP A 176 5.50 -11.23 -8.11
C ASP A 176 5.42 -11.95 -6.77
N PHE A 177 4.25 -12.48 -6.41
CA PHE A 177 4.08 -13.25 -5.18
C PHE A 177 4.97 -14.49 -5.09
N LYS A 178 5.09 -15.24 -6.20
CA LYS A 178 5.98 -16.41 -6.29
C LYS A 178 7.45 -16.03 -6.18
N ASN A 179 7.83 -14.84 -6.64
CA ASN A 179 9.21 -14.36 -6.58
C ASN A 179 9.50 -13.58 -5.30
N SER A 180 8.47 -13.14 -4.58
CA SER A 180 8.59 -12.32 -3.40
C SER A 180 8.54 -13.11 -2.10
N TRP A 181 8.10 -14.37 -2.07
CA TRP A 181 7.98 -15.09 -0.78
C TRP A 181 9.30 -15.16 -0.01
N ILE A 182 10.44 -15.32 -0.69
CA ILE A 182 11.78 -15.26 -0.05
C ILE A 182 12.05 -13.85 0.48
N GLY A 183 11.72 -12.83 -0.31
CA GLY A 183 11.87 -11.44 0.10
C GLY A 183 11.01 -11.07 1.30
N ILE A 184 9.76 -11.51 1.30
CA ILE A 184 8.78 -11.30 2.38
C ILE A 184 9.27 -12.02 3.64
N ALA A 185 9.70 -13.28 3.52
CA ALA A 185 10.25 -14.03 4.64
C ALA A 185 11.51 -13.35 5.22
N LEU A 186 12.44 -12.94 4.36
CA LEU A 186 13.64 -12.19 4.76
C LEU A 186 13.29 -10.87 5.44
N PHE A 187 12.34 -10.12 4.88
CA PHE A 187 11.87 -8.85 5.44
C PHE A 187 11.30 -9.05 6.85
N PHE A 188 10.50 -10.08 7.06
CA PHE A 188 9.96 -10.40 8.38
C PHE A 188 11.03 -10.85 9.37
N VAL A 189 11.97 -11.70 8.93
CA VAL A 189 13.12 -12.09 9.76
C VAL A 189 13.94 -10.87 10.17
N LEU A 190 14.20 -9.94 9.24
CA LEU A 190 14.95 -8.72 9.52
C LEU A 190 14.20 -7.81 10.51
N ILE A 191 12.89 -7.62 10.36
CA ILE A 191 12.08 -6.83 11.31
C ILE A 191 12.11 -7.45 12.71
N ILE A 192 11.94 -8.78 12.81
CA ILE A 192 11.95 -9.49 14.09
C ILE A 192 13.34 -9.42 14.72
N ALA A 193 14.40 -9.75 13.95
CA ALA A 193 15.77 -9.71 14.42
C ALA A 193 16.16 -8.31 14.90
N TRP A 194 15.78 -7.28 14.14
CA TRP A 194 16.02 -5.88 14.50
C TRP A 194 15.24 -5.45 15.76
N SER A 195 14.01 -5.94 15.91
CA SER A 195 13.19 -5.68 17.11
C SER A 195 13.81 -6.32 18.35
N LEU A 196 14.25 -7.58 18.25
CA LEU A 196 14.94 -8.29 19.33
C LEU A 196 16.28 -7.64 19.68
N LEU A 197 17.04 -7.21 18.66
CA LEU A 197 18.32 -6.51 18.84
C LEU A 197 18.14 -5.21 19.62
N ASN A 198 17.13 -4.41 19.27
CA ASN A 198 16.84 -3.19 20.00
C ASN A 198 16.34 -3.46 21.43
N ASP A 199 15.43 -4.42 21.60
CA ASP A 199 14.85 -4.73 22.89
C ASP A 199 15.91 -5.27 23.88
N HIS A 200 16.94 -5.99 23.40
CA HIS A 200 17.98 -6.59 24.25
C HIS A 200 19.32 -5.84 24.33
N LEU A 201 19.85 -5.31 23.22
CA LEU A 201 21.18 -4.70 23.21
C LEU A 201 21.14 -3.18 23.38
N LEU A 202 20.23 -2.50 22.68
CA LEU A 202 20.20 -1.04 22.63
C LEU A 202 19.44 -0.41 23.79
N SER A 203 18.43 -1.11 24.32
CA SER A 203 17.70 -0.71 25.53
C SER A 203 18.62 -0.60 26.76
N GLY A 204 19.58 -1.52 26.91
CA GLY A 204 20.58 -1.52 27.98
C GLY A 204 21.56 -0.33 27.91
N TRP A 205 21.66 0.32 26.74
CA TRP A 205 22.53 1.48 26.52
C TRP A 205 21.76 2.81 26.58
N GLY A 206 20.47 2.78 26.93
CA GLY A 206 19.61 3.96 27.01
C GLY A 206 19.20 4.55 25.65
N TRP A 207 19.60 3.91 24.54
CA TRP A 207 19.26 4.34 23.19
C TRP A 207 17.92 3.72 22.79
N LYS A 208 16.82 4.38 23.15
CA LYS A 208 15.53 4.10 22.50
C LYS A 208 15.63 4.61 21.06
N ALA A 209 15.93 3.73 20.10
CA ALA A 209 16.17 4.13 18.72
C ALA A 209 14.93 4.82 18.10
N PRO A 210 14.90 6.17 17.97
CA PRO A 210 13.70 6.88 17.52
C PRO A 210 13.34 6.52 16.07
N ALA A 211 14.36 6.16 15.28
CA ALA A 211 14.22 5.74 13.89
C ALA A 211 13.39 4.45 13.73
N THR A 212 13.38 3.56 14.72
CA THR A 212 12.73 2.24 14.59
C THR A 212 11.23 2.34 14.84
N TYR A 213 10.85 3.12 15.84
CA TYR A 213 9.47 3.54 16.04
C TYR A 213 8.96 4.32 14.85
N PHE A 214 9.77 5.21 14.28
CA PHE A 214 9.40 5.93 13.06
C PHE A 214 9.13 4.99 11.88
N ILE A 215 9.99 3.99 11.63
CA ILE A 215 9.79 3.03 10.54
C ILE A 215 8.55 2.15 10.78
N LEU A 216 8.37 1.63 12.01
CA LEU A 216 7.21 0.81 12.35
C LEU A 216 5.90 1.61 12.27
N ASP A 217 5.89 2.86 12.75
CA ASP A 217 4.74 3.75 12.61
C ASP A 217 4.47 4.07 11.15
N LEU A 218 5.51 4.36 10.34
CA LEU A 218 5.37 4.58 8.90
C LEU A 218 4.72 3.36 8.23
N MET A 219 5.22 2.15 8.51
CA MET A 219 4.67 0.91 7.97
C MET A 219 3.24 0.64 8.46
N GLY A 220 2.96 0.90 9.73
CA GLY A 220 1.61 0.81 10.29
C GLY A 220 0.67 1.76 9.57
N TRP A 221 1.12 2.98 9.26
CA TRP A 221 0.32 3.97 8.54
C TRP A 221 -0.01 3.53 7.13
N ILE A 222 0.97 2.97 6.43
CA ILE A 222 0.78 2.38 5.10
C ILE A 222 -0.32 1.32 5.16
N VAL A 223 -0.26 0.45 6.17
CA VAL A 223 -1.24 -0.62 6.35
C VAL A 223 -2.62 -0.07 6.67
N VAL A 224 -2.71 0.87 7.61
CA VAL A 224 -3.97 1.51 8.01
C VAL A 224 -4.62 2.24 6.84
N ILE A 225 -3.87 3.08 6.11
CA ILE A 225 -4.37 3.80 4.93
C ILE A 225 -4.85 2.81 3.86
N GLY A 226 -4.04 1.79 3.57
CA GLY A 226 -4.41 0.74 2.64
C GLY A 226 -5.70 0.04 3.05
N LEU A 227 -5.87 -0.27 4.35
CA LEU A 227 -7.07 -0.95 4.87
C LEU A 227 -8.30 -0.05 4.74
N VAL A 228 -8.20 1.23 5.12
CA VAL A 228 -9.29 2.20 4.97
C VAL A 228 -9.76 2.24 3.52
N LEU A 229 -8.84 2.50 2.60
CA LEU A 229 -9.16 2.68 1.19
C LEU A 229 -9.70 1.39 0.57
N SER A 230 -9.15 0.24 0.97
CA SER A 230 -9.64 -1.06 0.51
C SER A 230 -11.04 -1.36 1.05
N LEU A 231 -11.34 -1.02 2.30
CA LEU A 231 -12.67 -1.17 2.88
C LEU A 231 -13.70 -0.28 2.18
N PHE A 232 -13.36 0.99 1.91
CA PHE A 232 -14.21 1.87 1.12
C PHE A 232 -14.44 1.32 -0.29
N GLY A 233 -13.37 0.89 -0.96
CA GLY A 233 -13.48 0.30 -2.29
C GLY A 233 -14.33 -0.97 -2.29
N LEU A 234 -14.29 -1.78 -1.23
CA LEU A 234 -15.14 -2.98 -1.09
C LEU A 234 -16.61 -2.61 -0.87
N ILE A 235 -16.89 -1.62 -0.01
CA ILE A 235 -18.24 -1.09 0.21
C ILE A 235 -18.82 -0.54 -1.10
N LEU A 236 -18.01 0.16 -1.90
CA LEU A 236 -18.43 0.70 -3.19
C LEU A 236 -18.60 -0.38 -4.25
N ALA A 237 -17.75 -1.41 -4.27
CA ALA A 237 -17.81 -2.48 -5.26
C ALA A 237 -19.00 -3.43 -5.05
N LEU A 238 -19.41 -3.65 -3.79
CA LEU A 238 -20.39 -4.67 -3.43
C LEU A 238 -21.76 -4.45 -4.11
N PRO A 239 -22.35 -3.23 -4.13
CA PRO A 239 -23.60 -2.98 -4.84
C PRO A 239 -23.50 -3.30 -6.34
N PHE A 240 -22.44 -2.85 -7.02
CA PHE A 240 -22.24 -3.12 -8.46
C PHE A 240 -22.12 -4.61 -8.75
N TYR A 241 -21.39 -5.34 -7.90
CA TYR A 241 -21.27 -6.79 -8.01
C TYR A 241 -22.62 -7.48 -7.85
N LEU A 242 -23.38 -7.12 -6.82
CA LEU A 242 -24.69 -7.70 -6.53
C LEU A 242 -25.70 -7.40 -7.65
N THR A 243 -25.75 -6.16 -8.15
CA THR A 243 -26.65 -5.81 -9.26
C THR A 243 -26.32 -6.59 -10.53
N LYS A 244 -25.04 -6.78 -10.84
CA LYS A 244 -24.62 -7.55 -12.01
C LYS A 244 -25.00 -9.02 -11.87
N LYS A 245 -24.70 -9.63 -10.72
CA LYS A 245 -25.04 -11.02 -10.41
C LYS A 245 -26.56 -11.27 -10.45
N LEU A 246 -27.36 -10.34 -9.94
CA LEU A 246 -28.83 -10.42 -9.99
C LEU A 246 -29.38 -10.24 -11.40
N SER A 247 -28.71 -9.46 -12.26
CA SER A 247 -29.12 -9.25 -13.65
C SER A 247 -28.86 -10.43 -14.60
N GLY A 248 -28.23 -11.52 -14.11
CA GLY A 248 -27.92 -12.71 -14.92
C GLY A 248 -26.89 -12.47 -16.03
N ARG A 249 -26.15 -11.35 -15.99
CA ARG A 249 -25.08 -10.98 -16.93
C ARG A 249 -23.68 -11.17 -16.34
#